data_AF-A0A9D0NX15-F1
#
_entry.id   AF-A0A9D0NX15-F1
#
_cell.length_a   1.000
_cell.length_b   1.000
_cell.length_c   1.000
_cell.angle_alpha   90.00
_cell.angle_beta   90.00
_cell.angle_gamma   90.00
#
_symmetry.space_group_name_H-M   'P 1'
#
loop_
_entity.id
_entity.type
_entity.pdbx_description
1 polymer ?
#
loop_
_entity_poly.entity_id
_entity_poly.type
_entity_poly.pdbx_seq_one_letter_code
_entity_poly.pdbx_strand_id
1 'polypeptide(L)'
;MHPLASRLTLVLLVLFTLTGAECAFVARSGSSNDDKDKNSSIGLVVGINDGRLVDGPVQGVGYVSGALTGITGSDGEFRYEAGNTVRFFIGDITLGEAVPGKPLITPLDLVPGGTLDTPAVINIARLLQTLDVVPGDRRITIPETLHRAAVHDNVHISAALGSLDFSDETAFINAAAQLTATLTASYPFTAVLVDGVTARRHLAASLAEAGIE
;
A
#
# COMPACT_ATOMS: atom_id res chain seq x y z
N MET A 1 50.36 44.76 -19.14
CA MET A 1 49.64 46.06 -19.20
C MET A 1 48.18 45.80 -18.80
N HIS A 2 47.82 46.11 -17.56
CA HIS A 2 46.43 46.31 -17.10
C HIS A 2 45.99 47.74 -17.47
N PRO A 3 44.68 48.05 -17.64
CA PRO A 3 43.71 48.20 -16.53
C PRO A 3 42.33 47.53 -16.82
N LEU A 4 41.72 46.79 -15.89
CA LEU A 4 40.77 47.22 -14.85
C LEU A 4 39.71 48.29 -15.26
N ALA A 5 38.47 47.83 -15.41
CA ALA A 5 37.22 48.58 -15.15
C ALA A 5 36.18 47.53 -14.72
N SER A 6 35.97 47.26 -13.42
CA SER A 6 35.09 48.00 -12.50
C SER A 6 33.73 48.33 -13.12
N ARG A 7 32.73 47.45 -12.93
CA ARG A 7 31.33 47.85 -12.70
C ARG A 7 30.64 46.88 -11.74
N LEU A 8 30.50 47.41 -10.54
CA LEU A 8 29.62 47.07 -9.43
C LEU A 8 28.17 46.85 -9.88
N THR A 9 27.59 45.68 -9.62
CA THR A 9 26.12 45.48 -9.68
C THR A 9 25.63 44.65 -8.50
N LEU A 10 25.21 45.40 -7.48
CA LEU A 10 24.14 45.17 -6.50
C LEU A 10 23.70 43.72 -6.20
N VAL A 11 24.06 43.27 -4.99
CA VAL A 11 23.49 42.13 -4.27
C VAL A 11 22.04 42.44 -3.90
N LEU A 12 21.07 41.66 -4.39
CA LEU A 12 19.70 41.66 -3.90
C LEU A 12 19.50 40.45 -2.97
N LEU A 13 19.68 40.70 -1.67
CA LEU A 13 19.40 39.77 -0.58
C LEU A 13 17.89 39.81 -0.30
N VAL A 14 17.15 38.80 -0.76
CA VAL A 14 15.73 38.64 -0.40
C VAL A 14 15.65 37.76 0.85
N LEU A 15 15.55 38.41 2.00
CA LEU A 15 15.20 37.79 3.27
C LEU A 15 13.70 37.45 3.27
N PHE A 16 13.36 36.19 3.03
CA PHE A 16 12.02 35.67 3.33
C PHE A 16 11.98 35.25 4.81
N THR A 17 11.65 36.18 5.70
CA THR A 17 11.21 35.85 7.05
C THR A 17 9.71 35.56 7.01
N LEU A 18 9.34 34.29 6.82
CA LEU A 18 7.96 33.86 6.99
C LEU A 18 7.72 33.68 8.50
N THR A 19 7.18 34.75 9.09
CA THR A 19 6.69 34.81 10.46
C THR A 19 5.63 33.75 10.70
N GLY A 20 5.82 32.95 11.75
CA GLY A 20 4.88 31.96 12.22
C GLY A 20 3.55 32.57 12.65
N ALA A 21 2.48 31.87 12.34
CA ALA A 21 1.19 32.04 12.99
C ALA A 21 0.94 30.78 13.82
N GLU A 22 1.32 30.84 15.10
CA GLU A 22 0.81 29.90 16.10
C GLU A 22 -0.63 30.30 16.41
N CYS A 23 -1.59 29.55 15.86
CA CYS A 23 -2.99 29.69 16.24
C CYS A 23 -3.24 28.92 17.54
N ALA A 24 -2.99 29.57 18.68
CA ALA A 24 -3.50 29.11 19.98
C ALA A 24 -4.98 29.52 20.11
N PHE A 25 -5.89 28.60 19.89
CA PHE A 25 -7.31 28.79 20.18
C PHE A 25 -7.58 28.39 21.63
N VAL A 26 -7.71 29.37 22.52
CA VAL A 26 -8.20 29.17 23.90
C VAL A 26 -9.59 29.77 24.02
N ALA A 27 -10.61 28.90 23.96
CA ALA A 27 -11.97 29.27 24.33
C ALA A 27 -12.18 28.96 25.82
N ARG A 28 -12.37 30.02 26.62
CA ARG A 28 -12.88 29.93 27.99
C ARG A 28 -14.37 30.24 27.95
N SER A 29 -15.20 29.24 28.20
CA SER A 29 -16.63 29.36 28.45
C SER A 29 -16.92 28.64 29.77
N GLY A 30 -17.26 29.42 30.80
CA GLY A 30 -17.81 28.90 32.05
C GLY A 30 -19.26 29.33 32.15
N SER A 31 -20.16 28.36 32.28
CA SER A 31 -21.48 28.53 32.91
C SER A 31 -21.93 27.17 33.42
N SER A 32 -22.01 27.04 34.73
CA SER A 32 -22.68 25.94 35.41
C SER A 32 -24.14 25.87 34.98
N ASN A 33 -24.64 24.66 34.76
CA ASN A 33 -25.98 24.20 35.12
C ASN A 33 -25.95 22.67 35.21
N ASP A 34 -26.32 22.16 36.38
CA ASP A 34 -26.61 20.76 36.64
C ASP A 34 -27.84 20.36 35.83
N ASP A 35 -27.70 19.40 34.91
CA ASP A 35 -28.83 18.59 34.45
C ASP A 35 -28.35 17.16 34.15
N LYS A 36 -29.04 16.21 34.78
CA LYS A 36 -28.78 14.77 34.72
C LYS A 36 -29.37 14.19 33.44
N ASP A 37 -28.62 14.25 32.35
CA ASP A 37 -28.91 13.43 31.17
C ASP A 37 -27.80 12.41 30.95
N LYS A 38 -28.05 11.18 31.41
CA LYS A 38 -27.28 10.00 30.98
C LYS A 38 -27.70 9.63 29.57
N ASN A 39 -27.37 10.49 28.60
CA ASN A 39 -27.27 10.04 27.22
C ASN A 39 -25.93 9.32 27.09
N SER A 40 -25.97 7.99 27.15
CA SER A 40 -24.82 7.15 26.80
C SER A 40 -24.61 7.26 25.30
N SER A 41 -24.07 8.38 24.83
CA SER A 41 -23.28 8.41 23.62
C SER A 41 -22.10 7.49 23.88
N ILE A 42 -22.26 6.22 23.49
CA ILE A 42 -21.15 5.28 23.39
C ILE A 42 -20.25 5.87 22.30
N GLY A 43 -19.38 6.80 22.69
CA GLY A 43 -18.24 7.21 21.91
C GLY A 43 -17.36 5.97 21.82
N LEU A 44 -17.60 5.14 20.82
CA LEU A 44 -16.80 3.97 20.54
C LEU A 44 -15.41 4.49 20.18
N VAL A 45 -14.51 4.52 21.17
CA VAL A 45 -13.09 4.80 20.91
C VAL A 45 -12.56 3.58 20.18
N VAL A 46 -12.61 3.62 18.85
CA VAL A 46 -12.02 2.58 18.01
C VAL A 46 -10.50 2.75 18.11
N GLY A 47 -9.84 1.75 18.70
CA GLY A 47 -8.38 1.73 18.79
C GLY A 47 -7.78 1.59 17.39
N ILE A 48 -6.77 2.41 17.08
CA ILE A 48 -5.98 2.28 15.85
C ILE A 48 -4.66 1.58 16.21
N ASN A 49 -4.35 0.52 15.48
CA ASN A 49 -3.10 -0.22 15.61
C ASN A 49 -2.31 -0.15 14.31
N ASP A 50 -1.00 -0.40 14.39
CA ASP A 50 -0.11 -0.50 13.24
C ASP A 50 0.14 -1.98 12.89
N GLY A 51 0.28 -2.27 11.60
CA GLY A 51 0.64 -3.60 11.09
C GLY A 51 1.57 -3.51 9.89
N ARG A 52 2.05 -4.65 9.39
CA ARG A 52 2.92 -4.75 8.21
C ARG A 52 2.42 -5.80 7.24
N LEU A 53 2.37 -5.47 5.95
CA LEU A 53 2.11 -6.41 4.86
C LEU A 53 3.44 -6.96 4.34
N VAL A 54 3.60 -8.29 4.38
CA VAL A 54 4.89 -8.96 4.10
C VAL A 54 4.78 -10.10 3.07
N ASP A 55 5.45 -9.90 1.94
CA ASP A 55 6.07 -10.85 1.00
C ASP A 55 7.41 -10.18 0.61
N GLY A 56 8.26 -9.98 1.62
CA GLY A 56 9.13 -8.81 1.73
C GLY A 56 8.31 -7.58 2.15
N PRO A 57 8.90 -6.47 2.62
CA PRO A 57 8.12 -5.25 2.83
C PRO A 57 7.34 -4.91 1.56
N VAL A 58 6.01 -4.84 1.62
CA VAL A 58 5.18 -4.54 0.45
C VAL A 58 4.79 -3.07 0.48
N GLN A 59 5.53 -2.24 -0.24
CA GLN A 59 5.29 -0.80 -0.35
C GLN A 59 4.27 -0.49 -1.45
N GLY A 60 3.41 0.49 -1.19
CA GLY A 60 2.58 1.07 -2.22
C GLY A 60 1.29 0.32 -2.47
N VAL A 61 0.86 -0.61 -1.63
CA VAL A 61 -0.43 -1.31 -1.75
C VAL A 61 -1.52 -0.53 -1.01
N GLY A 62 -2.68 -0.37 -1.63
CA GLY A 62 -3.83 0.28 -1.00
C GLY A 62 -4.48 -0.60 0.04
N TYR A 63 -5.01 -0.01 1.10
CA TYR A 63 -5.76 -0.73 2.12
C TYR A 63 -6.97 0.05 2.64
N VAL A 64 -7.98 -0.71 3.08
CA VAL A 64 -9.15 -0.19 3.82
C VAL A 64 -9.36 -1.02 5.08
N SER A 65 -9.58 -0.36 6.23
CA SER A 65 -9.96 -0.98 7.49
C SER A 65 -10.96 -0.09 8.25
N GLY A 66 -12.22 -0.48 8.27
CA GLY A 66 -13.30 0.37 8.80
C GLY A 66 -13.37 1.71 8.08
N ALA A 67 -13.18 2.82 8.79
CA ALA A 67 -13.12 4.16 8.20
C ALA A 67 -11.70 4.56 7.74
N LEU A 68 -10.68 3.77 8.08
CA LEU A 68 -9.32 4.03 7.62
C LEU A 68 -9.11 3.56 6.18
N THR A 69 -8.47 4.42 5.40
CA THR A 69 -7.91 4.08 4.09
C THR A 69 -6.48 4.60 4.02
N GLY A 70 -5.64 3.96 3.21
CA GLY A 70 -4.26 4.38 3.03
C GLY A 70 -3.51 3.56 2.01
N ILE A 71 -2.21 3.82 1.93
CA ILE A 71 -1.24 3.10 1.12
C ILE A 71 -0.15 2.59 2.06
N THR A 72 0.31 1.35 1.88
CA THR A 72 1.40 0.79 2.68
C THR A 72 2.70 1.56 2.44
N GLY A 73 3.45 1.82 3.51
CA GLY A 73 4.72 2.55 3.41
C GLY A 73 5.91 1.67 3.06
N SER A 74 7.12 2.20 3.19
CA SER A 74 8.36 1.58 2.68
C SER A 74 8.76 0.29 3.39
N ASP A 75 8.26 0.09 4.61
CA ASP A 75 8.46 -1.16 5.34
C ASP A 75 7.21 -2.05 5.36
N GLY A 76 6.28 -1.79 4.44
CA GLY A 76 4.99 -2.47 4.35
C GLY A 76 3.99 -2.04 5.41
N GLU A 77 4.26 -0.95 6.13
CA GLU A 77 3.45 -0.51 7.26
C GLU A 77 2.07 0.00 6.84
N PHE A 78 1.04 -0.40 7.58
CA PHE A 78 -0.33 0.08 7.44
C PHE A 78 -0.97 0.26 8.82
N ARG A 79 -2.13 0.92 8.84
CA ARG A 79 -2.95 1.09 10.05
C ARG A 79 -4.28 0.38 9.92
N TYR A 80 -4.78 -0.14 11.04
CA TYR A 80 -6.07 -0.80 11.08
C TYR A 80 -6.85 -0.49 12.35
N GLU A 81 -8.17 -0.53 12.22
CA GLU A 81 -9.09 -0.39 13.34
C GLU A 81 -9.19 -1.72 14.10
N ALA A 82 -8.99 -1.68 15.41
CA ALA A 82 -9.07 -2.86 16.26
C ALA A 82 -10.47 -3.50 16.17
N GLY A 83 -10.50 -4.81 15.87
CA GLY A 83 -11.75 -5.57 15.69
C GLY A 83 -12.36 -5.48 14.29
N ASN A 84 -11.84 -4.64 13.40
CA ASN A 84 -12.22 -4.59 11.99
C ASN A 84 -11.30 -5.43 11.12
N THR A 85 -11.78 -5.75 9.91
CA THR A 85 -10.95 -6.37 8.88
C THR A 85 -10.14 -5.33 8.12
N VAL A 86 -9.11 -5.80 7.41
CA VAL A 86 -8.27 -5.05 6.50
C VAL A 86 -8.35 -5.73 5.15
N ARG A 87 -8.57 -4.96 4.10
CA ARG A 87 -8.56 -5.43 2.71
C ARG A 87 -7.45 -4.70 1.98
N PHE A 88 -6.63 -5.43 1.24
CA PHE A 88 -5.54 -4.88 0.43
C PHE A 88 -5.90 -4.91 -1.05
N PHE A 89 -5.45 -3.90 -1.80
CA PHE A 89 -5.77 -3.76 -3.22
C PHE A 89 -4.74 -2.90 -3.96
N ILE A 90 -4.72 -3.02 -5.28
CA ILE A 90 -3.93 -2.19 -6.19
C ILE A 90 -4.86 -1.68 -7.29
N GLY A 91 -5.21 -0.40 -7.25
CA GLY A 91 -6.36 0.10 -8.01
C GLY A 91 -7.60 -0.73 -7.68
N ASP A 92 -8.17 -1.40 -8.69
CA ASP A 92 -9.33 -2.27 -8.56
C ASP A 92 -8.97 -3.77 -8.39
N ILE A 93 -7.68 -4.12 -8.38
CA ILE A 93 -7.22 -5.49 -8.10
C ILE A 93 -7.29 -5.72 -6.59
N THR A 94 -8.24 -6.53 -6.11
CA THR A 94 -8.28 -6.94 -4.70
C THR A 94 -7.29 -8.08 -4.44
N LEU A 95 -6.48 -7.98 -3.40
CA LEU A 95 -5.51 -9.00 -3.00
C LEU A 95 -6.13 -9.93 -1.95
N GLY A 96 -6.69 -11.04 -2.41
CA GLY A 96 -7.31 -12.05 -1.56
C GLY A 96 -8.53 -11.55 -0.78
N GLU A 97 -8.80 -12.16 0.38
CA GLU A 97 -9.92 -11.80 1.24
C GLU A 97 -9.62 -10.64 2.19
N ALA A 98 -10.67 -10.00 2.71
CA ALA A 98 -10.52 -9.08 3.83
C ALA A 98 -10.32 -9.89 5.13
N VAL A 99 -9.24 -9.61 5.86
CA VAL A 99 -8.80 -10.42 7.01
C VAL A 99 -8.83 -9.61 8.29
N PRO A 100 -8.98 -10.21 9.49
CA PRO A 100 -8.86 -9.48 10.75
C PRO A 100 -7.54 -8.72 10.83
N GLY A 101 -7.60 -7.43 11.19
CA GLY A 101 -6.40 -6.61 11.34
C GLY A 101 -5.47 -7.17 12.42
N LYS A 102 -4.20 -7.34 12.09
CA LYS A 102 -3.16 -7.85 12.99
C LYS A 102 -1.78 -7.22 12.67
N PRO A 103 -0.79 -7.30 13.58
CA PRO A 103 0.50 -6.63 13.41
C PRO A 103 1.30 -7.08 12.19
N LEU A 104 1.03 -8.27 11.66
CA LEU A 104 1.73 -8.84 10.51
C LEU A 104 0.75 -9.64 9.66
N ILE A 105 0.55 -9.20 8.42
CA ILE A 105 -0.28 -9.85 7.41
C ILE A 105 0.61 -10.26 6.25
N THR A 106 0.41 -11.46 5.74
CA THR A 106 1.17 -12.04 4.62
C THR A 106 0.20 -12.61 3.58
N PRO A 107 0.64 -12.98 2.37
CA PRO A 107 -0.21 -13.68 1.41
C PRO A 107 -0.89 -14.95 1.96
N LEU A 108 -0.30 -15.61 2.97
CA LEU A 108 -0.91 -16.79 3.62
C LEU A 108 -2.21 -16.42 4.32
N ASP A 109 -2.26 -15.22 4.90
CA ASP A 109 -3.41 -14.76 5.68
C ASP A 109 -4.58 -14.34 4.79
N LEU A 110 -4.27 -13.83 3.59
CA LEU A 110 -5.26 -13.34 2.62
C LEU A 110 -6.05 -14.48 1.96
N VAL A 111 -5.70 -15.73 2.26
CA VAL A 111 -6.37 -16.94 1.77
C VAL A 111 -6.81 -17.79 2.96
N PRO A 112 -8.08 -18.18 3.05
CA PRO A 112 -8.54 -19.05 4.13
C PRO A 112 -7.75 -20.36 4.21
N GLY A 113 -7.08 -20.58 5.35
CA GLY A 113 -6.23 -21.76 5.55
C GLY A 113 -5.01 -21.83 4.62
N GLY A 114 -4.56 -20.68 4.11
CA GLY A 114 -3.44 -20.57 3.19
C GLY A 114 -2.13 -21.12 3.78
N THR A 115 -1.42 -21.88 2.97
CA THR A 115 -0.06 -22.34 3.23
C THR A 115 0.86 -21.90 2.09
N LEU A 116 2.16 -22.09 2.25
CA LEU A 116 3.15 -21.85 1.18
C LEU A 116 2.90 -22.67 -0.10
N ASP A 117 2.09 -23.71 -0.04
CA ASP A 117 1.78 -24.60 -1.16
C ASP A 117 0.34 -24.39 -1.69
N THR A 118 -0.43 -23.45 -1.10
CA THR A 118 -1.76 -23.11 -1.60
C THR A 118 -1.65 -22.31 -2.91
N PRO A 119 -2.32 -22.73 -4.01
CA PRO A 119 -2.22 -22.03 -5.30
C PRO A 119 -2.54 -20.54 -5.23
N ALA A 120 -3.60 -20.16 -4.52
CA ALA A 120 -3.98 -18.75 -4.36
C ALA A 120 -2.92 -17.92 -3.63
N VAL A 121 -2.27 -18.49 -2.60
CA VAL A 121 -1.18 -17.80 -1.88
C VAL A 121 0.00 -17.55 -2.81
N ILE A 122 0.41 -18.57 -3.57
CA ILE A 122 1.49 -18.46 -4.55
C ILE A 122 1.12 -17.42 -5.62
N ASN A 123 -0.12 -17.42 -6.12
CA ASN A 123 -0.55 -16.52 -7.17
C ASN A 123 -0.68 -15.05 -6.73
N ILE A 124 -1.07 -14.79 -5.47
CA ILE A 124 -0.98 -13.45 -4.87
C ILE A 124 0.48 -12.99 -4.82
N ALA A 125 1.39 -13.82 -4.31
CA ALA A 125 2.83 -13.51 -4.25
C ALA A 125 3.43 -13.27 -5.64
N ARG A 126 3.10 -14.12 -6.62
CA ARG A 126 3.52 -13.96 -8.02
C ARG A 126 3.08 -12.61 -8.58
N LEU A 127 1.83 -12.22 -8.37
CA LEU A 127 1.33 -10.95 -8.88
C LEU A 127 2.09 -9.78 -8.23
N LEU A 128 2.23 -9.78 -6.90
CA LEU A 128 2.97 -8.73 -6.19
C LEU A 128 4.41 -8.58 -6.71
N GLN A 129 5.15 -9.68 -6.81
CA GLN A 129 6.54 -9.68 -7.29
C GLN A 129 6.66 -9.33 -8.78
N THR A 130 5.65 -9.67 -9.58
CA THR A 130 5.61 -9.30 -11.01
C THR A 130 5.41 -7.80 -11.21
N LEU A 131 4.61 -7.18 -10.34
CA LEU A 131 4.29 -5.76 -10.41
C LEU A 131 5.32 -4.89 -9.68
N ASP A 132 6.37 -5.47 -9.12
CA ASP A 132 7.46 -4.73 -8.49
C ASP A 132 8.26 -3.90 -9.51
N VAL A 133 8.41 -2.61 -9.26
CA VAL A 133 9.18 -1.70 -10.12
C VAL A 133 10.69 -1.73 -9.83
N VAL A 134 11.12 -2.35 -8.73
CA VAL A 134 12.54 -2.49 -8.36
C VAL A 134 12.91 -3.96 -8.11
N PRO A 135 12.78 -4.83 -9.13
CA PRO A 135 12.98 -6.26 -8.95
C PRO A 135 14.41 -6.56 -8.48
N GLY A 136 14.52 -7.45 -7.50
CA GLY A 136 15.79 -7.98 -7.00
C GLY A 136 16.31 -7.31 -5.73
N ASP A 137 15.65 -6.27 -5.22
CA ASP A 137 15.80 -5.90 -3.81
C ASP A 137 14.87 -6.79 -2.93
N ARG A 138 14.76 -6.48 -1.63
CA ARG A 138 13.96 -7.27 -0.68
C ARG A 138 12.51 -6.78 -0.54
N ARG A 139 12.17 -5.63 -1.11
CA ARG A 139 10.91 -4.93 -0.95
C ARG A 139 10.16 -4.97 -2.27
N ILE A 140 8.89 -5.31 -2.20
CA ILE A 140 8.01 -5.16 -3.34
C ILE A 140 7.56 -3.71 -3.40
N THR A 141 7.90 -3.00 -4.46
CA THR A 141 7.54 -1.58 -4.65
C THR A 141 6.49 -1.45 -5.73
N ILE A 142 5.25 -1.18 -5.33
CA ILE A 142 4.14 -0.90 -6.24
C ILE A 142 4.04 0.61 -6.48
N PRO A 143 4.30 1.12 -7.70
CA PRO A 143 4.27 2.55 -7.97
C PRO A 143 2.84 3.09 -8.09
N GLU A 144 2.65 4.36 -7.74
CA GLU A 144 1.34 5.04 -7.83
C GLU A 144 0.76 5.06 -9.26
N THR A 145 1.63 5.06 -10.28
CA THR A 145 1.22 4.94 -11.68
C THR A 145 0.45 3.66 -11.95
N LEU A 146 0.76 2.58 -11.24
CA LEU A 146 0.11 1.29 -11.38
C LEU A 146 -1.33 1.32 -10.83
N HIS A 147 -1.55 1.99 -9.69
CA HIS A 147 -2.90 2.21 -9.15
C HIS A 147 -3.80 2.95 -10.14
N ARG A 148 -3.27 4.01 -10.76
CA ARG A 148 -4.02 4.79 -11.76
C ARG A 148 -4.33 3.99 -13.03
N ALA A 149 -3.48 3.04 -13.39
CA ALA A 149 -3.67 2.19 -14.56
C ALA A 149 -4.58 0.99 -14.28
N ALA A 150 -4.59 0.48 -13.04
CA ALA A 150 -5.34 -0.70 -12.62
C ALA A 150 -6.81 -0.39 -12.28
N VAL A 151 -7.49 0.43 -13.08
CA VAL A 151 -8.91 0.78 -12.89
C VAL A 151 -9.78 0.24 -14.03
N HIS A 152 -11.04 -0.09 -13.74
CA HIS A 152 -11.99 -0.74 -14.67
C HIS A 152 -12.29 0.07 -15.94
N ASP A 153 -11.97 1.37 -15.99
CA ASP A 153 -12.21 2.21 -17.17
C ASP A 153 -11.38 1.78 -18.40
N ASN A 154 -10.33 0.97 -18.21
CA ASN A 154 -9.59 0.36 -19.30
C ASN A 154 -10.18 -1.02 -19.65
N VAL A 155 -10.67 -1.19 -20.89
CA VAL A 155 -11.32 -2.43 -21.36
C VAL A 155 -10.43 -3.67 -21.21
N HIS A 156 -9.12 -3.54 -21.41
CA HIS A 156 -8.17 -4.65 -21.25
C HIS A 156 -7.99 -5.03 -19.77
N ILE A 157 -8.00 -4.03 -18.88
CA ILE A 157 -7.94 -4.25 -17.44
C ILE A 157 -9.24 -4.89 -16.96
N SER A 158 -10.41 -4.34 -17.32
CA SER A 158 -11.72 -4.85 -16.92
C SER A 158 -11.93 -6.32 -17.30
N ALA A 159 -11.56 -6.71 -18.52
CA ALA A 159 -11.64 -8.11 -18.96
C ALA A 159 -10.71 -9.03 -18.16
N ALA A 160 -9.47 -8.59 -17.91
CA ALA A 160 -8.52 -9.36 -17.11
C ALA A 160 -8.96 -9.47 -15.65
N LEU A 161 -9.48 -8.40 -15.04
CA LEU A 161 -10.02 -8.43 -13.67
C LEU A 161 -11.22 -9.36 -13.54
N GLY A 162 -12.14 -9.36 -14.51
CA GLY A 162 -13.31 -10.24 -14.50
C GLY A 162 -12.98 -11.73 -14.63
N SER A 163 -11.75 -12.07 -15.03
CA SER A 163 -11.25 -13.44 -15.14
C SER A 163 -10.12 -13.77 -14.17
N LEU A 164 -9.69 -12.81 -13.34
CA LEU A 164 -8.64 -13.00 -12.38
C LEU A 164 -9.15 -13.84 -11.20
N ASP A 165 -8.74 -15.10 -11.17
CA ASP A 165 -8.97 -16.02 -10.07
C ASP A 165 -7.63 -16.56 -9.57
N PHE A 166 -7.23 -16.20 -8.36
CA PHE A 166 -5.97 -16.66 -7.77
C PHE A 166 -5.95 -18.18 -7.52
N SER A 167 -7.11 -18.82 -7.36
CA SER A 167 -7.23 -20.25 -7.05
C SER A 167 -7.17 -21.14 -8.29
N ASP A 168 -7.48 -20.61 -9.47
CA ASP A 168 -7.37 -21.30 -10.76
C ASP A 168 -6.09 -20.86 -11.48
N GLU A 169 -5.13 -21.77 -11.58
CA GLU A 169 -3.82 -21.49 -12.19
C GLU A 169 -3.91 -21.02 -13.65
N THR A 170 -4.82 -21.59 -14.44
CA THR A 170 -4.93 -21.24 -15.86
C THR A 170 -5.60 -19.88 -16.01
N ALA A 171 -6.68 -19.63 -15.25
CA ALA A 171 -7.34 -18.33 -15.24
C ALA A 171 -6.38 -17.23 -14.76
N PHE A 172 -5.67 -17.49 -13.66
CA PHE A 172 -4.66 -16.60 -13.12
C PHE A 172 -3.59 -16.25 -14.15
N ILE A 173 -2.93 -17.24 -14.77
CA ILE A 173 -1.85 -16.98 -15.73
C ILE A 173 -2.32 -16.10 -16.88
N ASN A 174 -3.52 -16.39 -17.42
CA ASN A 174 -4.06 -15.63 -18.55
C ASN A 174 -4.37 -14.18 -18.16
N ALA A 175 -5.05 -13.96 -17.03
CA ALA A 175 -5.38 -12.64 -16.54
C ALA A 175 -4.12 -11.86 -16.12
N ALA A 176 -3.23 -12.47 -15.36
CA ALA A 176 -2.01 -11.85 -14.86
C ALA A 176 -1.04 -11.47 -15.99
N ALA A 177 -0.92 -12.28 -17.05
CA ALA A 177 -0.12 -11.92 -18.22
C ALA A 177 -0.65 -10.65 -18.92
N GLN A 178 -1.98 -10.52 -19.07
CA GLN A 178 -2.61 -9.34 -19.66
C GLN A 178 -2.45 -8.10 -18.77
N LEU A 179 -2.65 -8.25 -17.46
CA LEU A 179 -2.42 -7.19 -16.49
C LEU A 179 -0.97 -6.73 -16.53
N THR A 180 -0.01 -7.66 -16.50
CA THR A 180 1.43 -7.35 -16.55
C THR A 180 1.75 -6.51 -17.79
N ALA A 181 1.36 -6.99 -18.98
CA ALA A 181 1.63 -6.27 -20.24
C ALA A 181 1.07 -4.84 -20.26
N THR A 182 -0.08 -4.62 -19.62
CA THR A 182 -0.76 -3.32 -19.61
C THR A 182 -0.21 -2.39 -18.52
N LEU A 183 -0.06 -2.91 -17.30
CA LEU A 183 0.25 -2.14 -16.10
C LEU A 183 1.72 -1.74 -16.01
N THR A 184 2.62 -2.58 -16.52
CA THR A 184 4.07 -2.33 -16.46
C THR A 184 4.61 -1.68 -17.73
N ALA A 185 3.75 -1.16 -18.62
CA ALA A 185 4.17 -0.55 -19.89
C ALA A 185 5.10 0.66 -19.73
N SER A 186 5.09 1.28 -18.54
CA SER A 186 5.95 2.43 -18.19
C SER A 186 7.25 2.02 -17.48
N TYR A 187 7.48 0.72 -17.24
CA TYR A 187 8.66 0.27 -16.52
C TYR A 187 9.91 0.39 -17.41
N PRO A 188 11.10 0.60 -16.82
CA PRO A 188 12.35 0.66 -17.57
C PRO A 188 12.81 -0.72 -18.08
N PHE A 189 12.01 -1.77 -17.90
CA PHE A 189 12.24 -3.13 -18.32
C PHE A 189 10.93 -3.81 -18.72
N THR A 190 11.01 -4.90 -19.47
CA THR A 190 9.85 -5.75 -19.78
C THR A 190 9.55 -6.63 -18.57
N ALA A 191 8.49 -6.33 -17.83
CA ALA A 191 8.03 -7.23 -16.78
C ALA A 191 7.45 -8.50 -17.40
N VAL A 192 7.76 -9.64 -16.78
CA VAL A 192 7.24 -10.95 -17.14
C VAL A 192 6.67 -11.56 -15.87
N LEU A 193 5.55 -12.27 -16.01
CA LEU A 193 4.93 -12.98 -14.88
C LEU A 193 5.96 -13.88 -14.21
N VAL A 194 6.22 -13.60 -12.93
CA VAL A 194 7.13 -14.39 -12.09
C VAL A 194 6.59 -15.82 -11.98
N ASP A 195 7.49 -16.80 -12.12
CA ASP A 195 7.13 -18.21 -12.00
C ASP A 195 6.78 -18.56 -10.55
N GLY A 196 5.88 -19.54 -10.37
CA GLY A 196 5.37 -19.88 -9.05
C GLY A 196 6.44 -20.41 -8.08
N VAL A 197 7.50 -21.05 -8.57
CA VAL A 197 8.58 -21.56 -7.71
C VAL A 197 9.42 -20.40 -7.17
N THR A 198 9.76 -19.43 -8.02
CA THR A 198 10.45 -18.21 -7.62
C THR A 198 9.63 -17.42 -6.61
N ALA A 199 8.35 -17.20 -6.90
CA ALA A 199 7.47 -16.45 -6.00
C ALA A 199 7.31 -17.11 -4.63
N ARG A 200 7.07 -18.42 -4.61
CA ARG A 200 7.01 -19.22 -3.39
C ARG A 200 8.31 -19.16 -2.59
N ARG A 201 9.46 -19.25 -3.24
CA ARG A 201 10.78 -19.18 -2.59
C ARG A 201 11.02 -17.80 -1.97
N HIS A 202 10.65 -16.74 -2.67
CA HIS A 202 10.73 -15.36 -2.16
C HIS A 202 9.87 -15.19 -0.90
N LEU A 203 8.61 -15.62 -0.97
CA LEU A 203 7.69 -15.56 0.15
C LEU A 203 8.21 -16.36 1.34
N ALA A 204 8.65 -17.61 1.13
CA ALA A 204 9.21 -18.45 2.20
C ALA A 204 10.43 -17.81 2.87
N ALA A 205 11.34 -17.20 2.10
CA ALA A 205 12.47 -16.47 2.66
C ALA A 205 12.02 -15.27 3.50
N SER A 206 11.03 -14.52 3.02
CA SER A 206 10.49 -13.36 3.71
C SER A 206 9.79 -13.72 5.03
N LEU A 207 9.08 -14.85 5.07
CA LEU A 207 8.48 -15.38 6.30
C LEU A 207 9.53 -15.76 7.34
N ALA A 208 10.59 -16.48 6.92
CA ALA A 208 11.68 -16.87 7.80
C ALA A 208 12.39 -15.65 8.43
N GLU A 209 12.55 -14.58 7.65
CA GLU A 209 13.14 -13.32 8.13
C GLU A 209 12.23 -12.54 9.07
N ALA A 210 10.92 -12.69 8.91
CA ALA A 210 9.91 -12.15 9.83
C ALA A 210 9.70 -13.02 11.07
N GLY A 211 10.39 -14.16 11.19
CA GLY A 211 10.25 -15.10 12.30
C GLY A 211 8.94 -15.89 12.27
N ILE A 212 8.33 -16.05 11.09
CA ILE A 212 7.17 -16.92 10.85
C ILE A 212 7.69 -18.24 10.28
N GLU A 213 7.47 -19.34 11.01
CA GLU A 213 7.77 -20.71 10.56
C GLU A 213 6.54 -21.41 9.97
#